data_AF-A0A0B2UT17-F1
#
_entry.id   AF-A0A0B2UT17-F1
#
_cell.length_a   1.000
_cell.length_b   1.000
_cell.length_c   1.000
_cell.angle_alpha   90.00
_cell.angle_beta   90.00
_cell.angle_gamma   90.00
#
_symmetry.space_group_name_H-M   'P 1'
#
loop_
_entity.id
_entity.type
_entity.pdbx_description
1 polymer ?
#
loop_
_entity_poly.entity_id
_entity_poly.type
_entity_poly.pdbx_seq_one_letter_code
_entity_poly.pdbx_strand_id
1 'polypeptide(L)'
;MYGVIADELLKAFTRPRVKVGTEWVNKGQNVEQVNWAVGAMGKAIYGRVFNWLVKKCNNTLDQKGIARDYFIGVLDIAGFEIFDVSTPYSYSCNSRLFIIHSYSQLLIIHHTGIHYSCEYSTQLFT
;
A
#
# COMPACT_ATOMS: atom_id res chain seq x y z
N MET A 1 12.11 -10.79 18.22
CA MET A 1 11.46 -10.70 16.89
C MET A 1 11.99 -9.53 16.06
N TYR A 2 11.95 -8.28 16.53
CA TYR A 2 12.34 -7.10 15.71
C TYR A 2 13.76 -6.56 15.97
N GLY A 3 14.56 -7.20 16.84
CA GLY A 3 15.93 -6.77 17.14
C GLY A 3 16.05 -5.41 17.84
N VAL A 4 14.97 -4.92 18.45
CA VAL A 4 14.91 -3.65 19.18
C VAL A 4 14.66 -3.88 20.66
N ILE A 5 15.17 -2.97 21.49
CA ILE A 5 14.97 -2.95 22.94
C ILE A 5 13.52 -2.53 23.22
N ALA A 6 12.80 -3.32 24.01
CA ALA A 6 11.38 -3.11 24.27
C ALA A 6 11.09 -1.76 24.94
N ASP A 7 11.90 -1.36 25.92
CA ASP A 7 11.71 -0.11 26.66
C ASP A 7 11.90 1.14 25.78
N GLU A 8 12.89 1.10 24.88
CA GLU A 8 13.13 2.18 23.93
C GLU A 8 11.99 2.31 22.93
N LEU A 9 11.47 1.17 22.45
CA LEU A 9 10.33 1.13 21.53
C LEU A 9 9.07 1.69 22.21
N LEU A 10 8.81 1.31 23.47
CA LEU A 10 7.67 1.81 24.23
C LEU A 10 7.77 3.32 24.47
N LYS A 11 8.98 3.81 24.80
CA LYS A 11 9.24 5.24 24.94
C LYS A 11 9.06 5.99 23.62
N ALA A 12 9.45 5.40 22.49
CA ALA A 12 9.27 6.00 21.17
C ALA A 12 7.79 6.17 20.81
N PHE A 13 6.93 5.22 21.18
CA PHE A 13 5.48 5.33 20.96
C PHE A 13 4.79 6.33 21.88
N THR A 14 5.12 6.31 23.17
CA THR A 14 4.44 7.13 24.19
C THR A 14 4.96 8.57 24.23
N ARG A 15 6.25 8.76 23.93
CA ARG A 15 6.95 10.05 24.00
C ARG A 15 7.87 10.24 22.79
N PRO A 16 7.33 10.27 21.56
CA PRO A 16 8.12 10.52 20.36
C PRO A 16 8.88 11.85 20.45
N ARG A 17 10.13 11.82 19.98
CA ARG A 17 10.96 13.03 19.84
C ARG A 17 10.61 13.73 18.53
N VAL A 18 10.18 14.98 18.63
CA VAL A 18 9.85 15.81 17.46
C VAL A 18 10.81 16.99 17.43
N LYS A 19 11.35 17.28 16.25
CA LYS A 19 12.19 18.46 16.04
C LYS A 19 11.30 19.68 15.84
N VAL A 20 11.47 20.69 16.68
CA VAL A 20 10.75 21.97 16.58
C VAL A 20 11.81 23.07 16.45
N GLY A 21 11.89 23.70 15.29
CA GLY A 21 12.99 24.62 14.98
C GLY A 21 14.35 23.92 15.05
N THR A 22 15.22 24.39 15.94
CA THR A 22 16.55 23.84 16.19
C THR A 22 16.59 22.78 17.30
N GLU A 23 15.55 22.67 18.13
CA GLU A 23 15.55 21.82 19.32
C GLU A 23 14.71 20.56 19.15
N TRP A 24 15.01 19.54 19.97
CA TRP A 24 14.26 18.29 20.01
C TRP A 24 13.45 18.21 21.29
N VAL A 25 12.13 18.09 21.13
CA VAL A 25 11.18 18.06 22.25
C VAL A 25 10.46 16.73 22.27
N ASN A 26 10.21 16.20 23.46
CA ASN A 26 9.43 14.97 23.64
C ASN A 26 7.95 15.33 23.73
N LYS A 27 7.14 14.84 22.80
CA LYS A 27 5.69 15.06 22.80
C LYS A 27 4.98 13.85 23.41
N GLY A 28 4.16 14.06 24.45
CA GLY A 28 3.28 13.01 24.97
C GLY A 28 2.17 12.66 23.97
N GLN A 29 1.78 11.39 23.92
CA GLN A 29 0.72 10.88 23.03
C GLN A 29 -0.47 10.34 23.82
N ASN A 30 -1.67 10.46 23.24
CA ASN A 30 -2.88 9.82 23.75
C ASN A 30 -2.95 8.35 23.32
N VAL A 31 -3.78 7.56 24.01
CA VAL A 31 -3.95 6.11 23.73
C VAL A 31 -4.35 5.85 22.28
N GLU A 32 -5.28 6.62 21.73
CA GLU A 32 -5.70 6.48 20.32
C GLU A 32 -4.56 6.75 19.34
N GLN A 33 -3.73 7.76 19.60
CA GLN A 33 -2.59 8.11 18.75
C GLN A 33 -1.53 7.00 18.74
N VAL A 34 -1.28 6.39 19.91
CA VAL A 34 -0.40 5.23 20.01
C VAL A 34 -0.95 4.04 19.22
N ASN A 35 -2.26 3.77 19.32
CA ASN A 35 -2.90 2.70 18.55
C ASN A 35 -2.78 2.92 17.04
N TRP A 36 -2.96 4.15 16.56
CA TRP A 36 -2.75 4.48 15.15
C TRP A 36 -1.29 4.31 14.72
N ALA A 37 -0.34 4.73 15.56
CA ALA A 37 1.09 4.57 15.28
C ALA A 37 1.49 3.09 15.17
N VAL A 38 0.97 2.23 16.05
CA VAL A 38 1.20 0.78 16.00
C VAL A 38 0.58 0.17 14.73
N GLY A 39 -0.66 0.54 14.40
CA GLY A 39 -1.31 0.09 13.16
C GLY A 39 -0.56 0.53 11.90
N ALA A 40 -0.09 1.77 11.87
CA ALA A 40 0.72 2.30 10.77
C ALA A 40 2.08 1.58 10.66
N MET A 41 2.74 1.31 11.79
CA MET A 41 3.98 0.55 11.82
C MET A 41 3.80 -0.86 11.25
N GLY A 42 2.74 -1.57 11.65
CA GLY A 42 2.43 -2.91 11.14
C GLY A 42 2.28 -2.92 9.61
N LYS A 43 1.52 -1.97 9.07
CA LYS A 43 1.35 -1.81 7.61
C LYS A 43 2.67 -1.50 6.91
N ALA A 44 3.49 -0.63 7.49
CA ALA A 44 4.78 -0.26 6.92
C ALA A 44 5.77 -1.44 6.90
N ILE A 45 5.81 -2.24 7.96
CA ILE A 45 6.66 -3.45 8.03
C ILE A 45 6.20 -4.45 6.96
N TYR A 46 4.90 -4.75 6.90
CA TYR A 46 4.34 -5.68 5.92
C TYR A 46 4.67 -5.23 4.48
N GLY A 47 4.46 -3.95 4.16
CA GLY A 47 4.79 -3.40 2.84
C GLY A 47 6.27 -3.52 2.48
N ARG A 48 7.19 -3.30 3.44
CA ARG A 48 8.64 -3.46 3.21
C ARG A 48 9.02 -4.93 2.99
N VAL A 49 8.46 -5.84 3.77
CA VAL A 49 8.70 -7.28 3.63
C VAL A 49 8.18 -7.79 2.30
N PHE A 50 6.97 -7.38 1.90
CA PHE A 50 6.38 -7.73 0.61
C PHE A 50 7.25 -7.21 -0.55
N ASN A 51 7.66 -5.94 -0.53
CA ASN A 51 8.54 -5.39 -1.56
C ASN A 51 9.90 -6.11 -1.60
N TRP A 52 10.46 -6.49 -0.45
CA TRP A 52 11.71 -7.26 -0.40
C TRP A 52 11.53 -8.65 -1.01
N LEU A 53 10.40 -9.33 -0.73
CA LEU A 53 10.07 -10.63 -1.30
C LEU A 53 9.94 -10.54 -2.82
N VAL A 54 9.18 -9.58 -3.35
CA VAL A 54 9.02 -9.36 -4.79
C VAL A 54 10.39 -9.11 -5.44
N LYS A 55 11.23 -8.26 -4.84
CA LYS A 55 12.58 -8.01 -5.36
C LYS A 55 13.44 -9.27 -5.35
N LYS A 56 13.34 -10.12 -4.33
CA LYS A 56 14.06 -11.39 -4.26
C LYS A 56 13.58 -12.38 -5.32
N CYS A 57 12.27 -12.52 -5.51
CA CYS A 57 11.71 -13.35 -6.58
C CYS A 57 12.19 -12.87 -7.96
N ASN A 58 12.12 -11.56 -8.22
CA ASN A 58 12.60 -10.98 -9.46
C ASN A 58 14.09 -11.25 -9.68
N ASN A 59 14.93 -11.10 -8.65
CA ASN A 59 16.36 -11.38 -8.76
C ASN A 59 16.68 -12.85 -9.05
N THR A 60 15.87 -13.80 -8.55
CA THR A 60 16.05 -15.24 -8.77
C THR A 60 15.54 -15.67 -10.16
N LEU A 61 14.44 -15.07 -10.61
CA LEU A 61 13.81 -15.36 -11.90
C LEU A 61 14.50 -14.63 -13.07
N ASP A 62 15.30 -13.59 -12.78
CA ASP A 62 16.04 -12.86 -13.80
C ASP A 62 17.20 -13.71 -14.36
N GLN A 63 17.00 -14.25 -15.57
CA GLN A 63 18.07 -14.85 -16.36
C GLN A 63 19.07 -13.77 -16.83
N LYS A 64 20.17 -13.64 -16.10
CA LYS A 64 21.27 -12.73 -16.47
C LYS A 64 21.95 -13.21 -17.76
N GLY A 65 22.05 -12.33 -18.76
CA GLY A 65 22.91 -12.52 -19.94
C GLY A 65 22.22 -12.87 -21.26
N ILE A 66 20.88 -12.95 -21.30
CA ILE A 66 20.13 -13.15 -22.54
C ILE A 66 19.35 -11.87 -22.85
N ALA A 67 19.59 -11.27 -24.02
CA ALA A 67 18.77 -10.17 -24.49
C ALA A 67 17.35 -10.68 -24.75
N ARG A 68 16.36 -10.09 -24.08
CA ARG A 68 14.95 -10.50 -24.20
C ARG A 68 14.31 -9.74 -25.35
N ASP A 69 14.29 -10.35 -26.52
CA ASP A 69 13.65 -9.75 -27.71
C ASP A 69 12.10 -9.87 -27.67
N TYR A 70 11.58 -10.82 -26.89
CA TYR A 70 10.14 -11.06 -26.74
C TYR A 70 9.78 -11.42 -25.28
N PHE A 71 8.63 -10.94 -24.78
CA PHE A 71 8.12 -11.30 -23.45
C PHE A 71 6.59 -11.47 -23.47
N ILE A 72 6.08 -12.35 -22.61
CA ILE A 72 4.64 -12.56 -22.38
C ILE A 72 4.33 -12.08 -20.97
N GLY A 73 3.48 -11.06 -20.84
CA GLY A 73 3.00 -10.57 -19.56
C GLY A 73 1.67 -11.23 -19.18
N VAL A 74 1.58 -11.75 -17.95
CA VAL A 74 0.32 -12.24 -17.37
C VAL A 74 -0.12 -11.26 -16.28
N LEU A 75 -1.35 -10.76 -16.36
CA LEU A 75 -1.92 -9.83 -15.39
C LEU A 75 -2.98 -10.55 -14.56
N ASP A 76 -2.72 -10.69 -13.26
CA ASP A 76 -3.68 -11.19 -12.27
C ASP A 76 -3.87 -10.11 -11.20
N ILE A 77 -5.05 -9.49 -11.21
CA ILE A 77 -5.41 -8.41 -10.29
C ILE A 77 -6.61 -8.82 -9.46
N ALA A 78 -6.58 -8.51 -8.17
CA ALA A 78 -7.71 -8.78 -7.28
C ALA A 78 -8.97 -8.01 -7.75
N GLY A 79 -10.10 -8.71 -7.81
CA GLY A 79 -11.41 -8.11 -8.04
C GLY A 79 -11.82 -7.18 -6.89
N PHE A 80 -12.72 -6.27 -7.18
CA PHE A 80 -13.29 -5.38 -6.17
C PHE A 80 -14.40 -6.10 -5.39
N GLU A 81 -14.34 -6.05 -4.07
CA GLU A 81 -15.39 -6.52 -3.15
C GLU A 81 -15.82 -5.34 -2.26
N ILE A 82 -17.11 -4.99 -2.28
CA ILE A 82 -17.70 -4.01 -1.34
C ILE A 82 -18.04 -4.75 -0.07
N PHE A 83 -17.36 -4.42 1.02
CA PHE A 83 -17.78 -4.85 2.35
C PHE A 83 -18.58 -3.72 3.02
N ASP A 84 -19.74 -4.05 3.58
CA ASP A 84 -20.66 -3.10 4.27
C ASP A 84 -20.06 -2.46 5.55
N VAL A 85 -18.81 -2.78 5.88
CA VAL A 85 -18.14 -2.26 7.07
C VAL A 85 -17.53 -0.88 6.77
N SER A 86 -18.22 0.17 7.22
CA SER A 86 -17.89 1.59 7.11
C SER A 86 -16.73 2.05 8.02
N THR A 87 -15.58 1.36 7.96
CA THR A 87 -14.37 1.83 8.66
C THR A 87 -13.49 2.68 7.74
N PRO A 88 -12.79 3.72 8.26
CA PRO A 88 -11.82 4.51 7.49
C PRO A 88 -10.80 3.68 6.69
N TYR A 89 -10.45 2.50 7.22
CA TYR A 89 -9.55 1.55 6.58
C TYR A 89 -10.17 0.85 5.37
N SER A 90 -11.46 0.48 5.44
CA SER A 90 -12.20 -0.07 4.31
C SER A 90 -12.23 0.93 3.15
N TYR A 91 -12.57 2.20 3.42
CA TYR A 91 -12.56 3.25 2.38
C TYR A 91 -11.19 3.47 1.75
N SER A 92 -10.10 3.43 2.52
CA SER A 92 -8.74 3.57 1.97
C SER A 92 -8.31 2.37 1.11
N CYS A 93 -8.72 1.15 1.46
CA CYS A 93 -8.46 -0.04 0.65
C CYS A 93 -9.31 -0.01 -0.63
N ASN A 94 -10.60 0.30 -0.49
CA ASN A 94 -11.55 0.36 -1.60
C ASN A 94 -11.17 1.45 -2.61
N SER A 95 -10.77 2.65 -2.16
CA SER A 95 -10.35 3.74 -3.05
C SER A 95 -9.06 3.43 -3.83
N ARG A 96 -8.04 2.82 -3.20
CA ARG A 96 -6.81 2.41 -3.90
C ARG A 96 -7.07 1.26 -4.87
N LEU A 97 -7.91 0.31 -4.51
CA LEU A 97 -8.28 -0.81 -5.38
C LEU A 97 -9.12 -0.32 -6.58
N PHE A 98 -10.02 0.64 -6.36
CA PHE A 98 -10.81 1.27 -7.41
C PHE A 98 -9.91 1.97 -8.44
N ILE A 99 -8.91 2.74 -7.97
CA ILE A 99 -7.90 3.36 -8.85
C ILE A 99 -7.17 2.29 -9.67
N ILE A 100 -6.65 1.24 -9.07
CA ILE A 100 -5.91 0.20 -9.81
C ILE A 100 -6.81 -0.48 -10.86
N HIS A 101 -8.05 -0.80 -10.49
CA HIS A 101 -9.02 -1.40 -11.39
C HIS A 101 -9.34 -0.47 -12.57
N SER A 102 -9.67 0.80 -12.32
CA SER A 102 -9.97 1.78 -13.39
C SER A 102 -8.78 2.03 -14.33
N TYR A 103 -7.57 2.14 -13.82
CA TYR A 103 -6.38 2.37 -14.66
C TYR A 103 -5.99 1.11 -15.46
N SER A 104 -6.15 -0.08 -14.89
CA SER A 104 -5.91 -1.34 -15.59
C SER A 104 -6.91 -1.56 -16.72
N GLN A 105 -8.20 -1.27 -16.49
CA GLN A 105 -9.23 -1.29 -17.54
C GLN A 105 -8.89 -0.30 -18.66
N LEU A 106 -8.50 0.93 -18.33
CA LEU A 106 -8.11 1.95 -19.32
C LEU A 106 -6.89 1.52 -20.16
N LEU A 107 -5.89 0.90 -19.54
CA LEU A 107 -4.68 0.42 -20.22
C LEU A 107 -5.00 -0.75 -21.16
N ILE A 108 -5.86 -1.68 -20.75
CA ILE A 108 -6.31 -2.81 -21.57
C ILE A 108 -7.11 -2.29 -22.77
N ILE A 109 -7.99 -1.30 -22.59
CA ILE A 109 -8.78 -0.68 -23.67
C ILE A 109 -7.85 0.01 -24.69
N HIS A 110 -6.84 0.76 -24.23
CA HIS A 110 -5.90 1.45 -25.10
C HIS A 110 -5.02 0.48 -25.92
N HIS A 111 -4.66 -0.68 -25.35
CA HIS A 111 -3.77 -1.64 -26.02
C HIS A 111 -4.49 -2.65 -26.93
N THR A 112 -5.80 -2.87 -26.73
CA THR A 112 -6.60 -3.84 -27.50
C THR A 112 -7.54 -3.19 -28.52
N GLY A 113 -7.72 -1.86 -28.48
CA GLY A 113 -8.59 -1.14 -29.43
C GLY A 113 -10.07 -1.45 -29.28
N ILE A 114 -10.49 -2.15 -28.21
CA ILE A 114 -11.88 -2.53 -27.99
C ILE A 114 -12.58 -1.43 -27.21
N HIS A 115 -13.45 -0.67 -27.90
CA HIS A 115 -14.34 0.33 -27.32
C HIS A 115 -15.45 -0.38 -26.52
N TYR A 116 -15.25 -0.58 -25.23
CA TYR A 116 -16.37 -0.84 -24.32
C TYR A 116 -16.86 0.50 -23.78
N SER A 117 -18.06 0.91 -24.19
CA SER A 117 -18.78 2.02 -23.56
C SER A 117 -19.09 1.63 -22.11
N CYS A 118 -18.28 2.09 -21.16
CA CYS A 118 -18.53 1.88 -19.73
C CYS A 118 -19.44 3.00 -19.20
N GLU A 119 -20.76 2.78 -19.24
CA GLU A 119 -21.76 3.62 -18.56
C GLU A 119 -21.82 3.31 -17.06
N TYR A 120 -20.77 3.57 -16.28
CA TYR A 120 -20.85 3.44 -14.82
C TYR A 120 -19.92 4.40 -14.09
N SER A 121 -20.17 5.71 -14.15
CA SER A 121 -19.64 6.63 -13.12
C SER A 121 -20.29 8.01 -13.12
N THR A 122 -21.59 8.10 -12.84
CA THR A 122 -22.21 9.38 -12.43
C THR A 122 -23.22 9.29 -11.29
N GLN A 123 -23.45 8.11 -10.68
CA GLN A 123 -24.52 7.95 -9.68
C GLN A 123 -24.09 7.90 -8.20
N LEU A 124 -22.84 8.18 -7.83
CA LEU A 124 -22.40 8.09 -6.43
C LEU A 124 -21.76 9.37 -5.86
N PHE A 125 -22.10 10.52 -6.44
CA PHE A 125 -21.89 11.82 -5.81
C PHE A 125 -23.23 12.54 -5.60
N THR A 126 -24.11 11.93 -4.80
CA THR A 126 -25.17 12.59 -4.02
C THR A 126 -25.32 11.85 -2.71
#